data_AF-A0A8S2XA27-F1
#
_entry.id   AF-A0A8S2XA27-F1
#
_cell.length_a   1.000
_cell.length_b   1.000
_cell.length_c   1.000
_cell.angle_alpha   90.00
_cell.angle_beta   90.00
_cell.angle_gamma   90.00
#
_symmetry.space_group_name_H-M   'P 1'
#
loop_
_entity.id
_entity.type
_entity.pdbx_description
1 polymer ?
#
loop_
_entity_poly.entity_id
_entity_poly.type
_entity_poly.pdbx_seq_one_letter_code
_entity_poly.pdbx_strand_id
1 'polypeptide(L)'
;EELNFEHESFSTLGRYEENLIEKIAECLTEVLREGSPETYMQFFGECFVRFFTTYGYDKILRVAGRHFRDFLHSIDQLHDSNRFSFPKMKSPLFHVTDEDENGAVCRNTL
;
A
#
# COMPACT_ATOMS: atom_id res chain seq x y z
N GLU A 1 9.92 -20.74 5.15
CA GLU A 1 11.15 -21.51 4.87
C GLU A 1 11.81 -21.01 3.59
N GLU A 2 11.10 -21.01 2.44
CA GLU A 2 11.66 -20.53 1.15
C GLU A 2 12.22 -19.10 1.16
N LEU A 3 11.58 -18.17 1.88
CA LEU A 3 12.05 -16.78 1.98
C LEU A 3 13.25 -16.56 2.91
N ASN A 4 13.72 -17.60 3.62
CA ASN A 4 14.74 -17.50 4.68
C ASN A 4 14.50 -16.33 5.66
N PHE A 5 13.23 -16.08 6.00
CA PHE A 5 12.84 -14.97 6.86
C PHE A 5 13.14 -15.30 8.32
N GLU A 6 14.05 -14.54 8.94
CA GLU A 6 14.57 -14.83 10.29
C GLU A 6 13.57 -14.58 11.42
N HIS A 7 12.48 -13.84 11.17
CA HIS A 7 11.50 -13.50 12.20
C HIS A 7 10.33 -14.49 12.24
N GLU A 8 9.98 -14.97 13.44
CA GLU A 8 8.82 -15.84 13.67
C GLU A 8 7.47 -15.14 13.45
N SER A 9 7.44 -13.80 13.48
CA SER A 9 6.23 -13.01 13.26
C SER A 9 6.51 -11.62 12.68
N PHE A 10 5.48 -11.04 12.05
CA PHE A 10 5.50 -9.66 11.58
C PHE A 10 5.03 -8.71 12.68
N SER A 11 5.78 -7.63 12.89
CA SER A 11 5.42 -6.51 13.76
C SER A 11 5.16 -5.27 12.91
N THR A 12 4.08 -4.55 13.20
CA THR A 12 3.71 -3.32 12.48
C THR A 12 4.75 -2.20 12.64
N LEU A 13 5.55 -2.23 13.71
CA LEU A 13 6.66 -1.30 13.96
C LEU A 13 8.03 -1.91 13.63
N GLY A 14 8.05 -3.14 13.14
CA GLY A 14 9.26 -3.82 12.68
C GLY A 14 9.82 -3.16 11.43
N ARG A 15 11.15 -3.19 11.27
CA ARG A 15 11.82 -2.73 10.05
C ARG A 15 12.22 -3.94 9.24
N TYR A 16 11.80 -3.94 7.98
CA TYR A 16 12.05 -5.01 7.04
C TYR A 16 12.78 -4.46 5.81
N GLU A 17 13.33 -5.36 5.00
CA GLU A 17 13.94 -5.02 3.72
C GLU A 17 12.91 -4.38 2.78
N GLU A 18 13.31 -3.38 1.99
CA GLU A 18 12.38 -2.61 1.15
C GLU A 18 11.71 -3.48 0.08
N ASN A 19 12.42 -4.49 -0.43
CA ASN A 19 11.92 -5.44 -1.42
C ASN A 19 11.33 -6.72 -0.80
N LEU A 20 11.03 -6.74 0.50
CA LEU A 20 10.49 -7.95 1.13
C LEU A 20 9.15 -8.38 0.53
N ILE A 21 8.25 -7.43 0.25
CA ILE A 21 6.94 -7.74 -0.34
C ILE A 21 7.10 -8.25 -1.77
N GLU A 22 8.04 -7.70 -2.55
CA GLU A 22 8.37 -8.17 -3.89
C GLU A 22 8.93 -9.61 -3.85
N LYS A 23 9.88 -9.88 -2.94
CA LYS A 23 10.40 -11.24 -2.72
C LYS A 23 9.30 -12.23 -2.33
N ILE A 24 8.35 -11.80 -1.49
CA ILE A 24 7.19 -12.62 -1.13
C ILE A 24 6.35 -12.92 -2.37
N ALA A 25 6.09 -11.92 -3.22
CA ALA A 25 5.32 -12.11 -4.44
C ALA A 25 6.02 -13.08 -5.41
N GLU A 26 7.33 -12.96 -5.59
CA GLU A 26 8.14 -13.90 -6.39
C GLU A 26 8.09 -15.33 -5.83
N CYS A 27 8.29 -15.48 -4.52
CA CYS A 27 8.26 -16.78 -3.85
C CYS A 27 6.86 -17.44 -3.95
N LEU A 28 5.78 -16.65 -3.87
CA LEU A 28 4.42 -17.17 -4.05
C LEU A 28 4.21 -17.76 -5.46
N THR A 29 4.76 -17.11 -6.49
CA THR A 29 4.71 -17.65 -7.85
C THR A 29 5.43 -19.00 -7.96
N GLU A 30 6.58 -19.16 -7.30
CA GLU A 30 7.34 -20.41 -7.31
C GLU A 30 6.63 -21.55 -6.55
N VAL A 31 6.07 -21.23 -5.38
CA VAL A 31 5.43 -22.21 -4.49
C VAL A 31 4.06 -22.63 -5.03
N LEU A 32 3.22 -21.68 -5.43
CA LEU A 32 1.86 -21.94 -5.89
C LEU A 32 1.81 -22.38 -7.36
N ARG A 33 2.88 -22.10 -8.13
CA ARG A 33 2.99 -22.40 -9.57
C ARG A 33 1.84 -21.82 -10.39
N GLU A 34 1.28 -20.71 -9.92
CA GLU A 34 0.16 -20.00 -10.51
C GLU A 34 0.37 -18.50 -10.35
N GLY A 35 -0.20 -17.72 -11.28
CA GLY A 35 -0.14 -16.27 -11.26
C GLY A 35 1.25 -15.73 -11.57
N SER A 36 1.38 -14.41 -11.44
CA SER A 36 2.65 -13.69 -11.59
C SER A 36 2.91 -12.83 -10.35
N PRO A 37 4.15 -12.36 -10.12
CA PRO A 37 4.44 -11.43 -9.03
C PRO A 37 3.52 -10.21 -9.04
N GLU A 38 3.18 -9.69 -10.22
CA GLU A 38 2.24 -8.56 -10.37
C GLU A 38 0.83 -8.91 -9.87
N THR A 39 0.37 -10.15 -10.11
CA THR A 39 -0.94 -10.63 -9.64
C THR A 39 -0.97 -10.64 -8.10
N TYR A 40 0.10 -11.12 -7.46
CA TYR A 40 0.19 -11.14 -6.01
C TYR A 40 0.38 -9.75 -5.41
N MET A 41 1.11 -8.85 -6.07
CA MET A 41 1.22 -7.45 -5.67
C MET A 41 -0.13 -6.73 -5.74
N GLN A 42 -0.94 -7.00 -6.78
CA GLN A 42 -2.29 -6.46 -6.88
C GLN A 42 -3.20 -7.01 -5.77
N PHE A 43 -3.16 -8.32 -5.53
CA PHE A 43 -3.89 -8.95 -4.43
C PHE A 43 -3.48 -8.41 -3.04
N PHE A 44 -2.19 -8.15 -2.85
CA PHE A 44 -1.68 -7.49 -1.66
C PHE A 44 -2.29 -6.10 -1.49
N GLY A 45 -2.38 -5.30 -2.55
CA GLY A 45 -3.04 -4.00 -2.55
C GLY A 45 -4.52 -4.07 -2.13
N GLU A 46 -5.27 -5.04 -2.65
CA GLU A 46 -6.68 -5.26 -2.26
C GLU A 46 -6.81 -5.63 -0.78
N CYS A 47 -5.94 -6.54 -0.31
CA CYS A 47 -5.87 -6.91 1.10
C CYS A 47 -5.49 -5.72 1.99
N PHE A 48 -4.59 -4.86 1.53
CA PHE A 48 -4.12 -3.68 2.25
C PHE A 48 -5.25 -2.67 2.47
N VAL A 49 -6.03 -2.36 1.43
CA VAL A 49 -7.20 -1.47 1.56
C VAL A 49 -8.19 -2.05 2.57
N ARG A 50 -8.49 -3.35 2.50
CA ARG A 50 -9.39 -4.02 3.45
C ARG A 50 -8.85 -4.02 4.88
N PHE A 51 -7.55 -4.23 5.05
CA PHE A 51 -6.90 -4.15 6.35
C PHE A 51 -7.11 -2.76 6.97
N PHE A 52 -6.78 -1.68 6.25
CA PHE A 52 -6.95 -0.32 6.77
C PHE A 52 -8.40 0.02 7.13
N THR A 53 -9.39 -0.42 6.33
CA THR A 53 -10.81 -0.22 6.68
C THR A 53 -11.19 -0.86 8.03
N THR A 54 -10.55 -1.97 8.42
CA THR A 54 -10.82 -2.67 9.68
C THR A 54 -10.26 -1.93 10.90
N TYR A 55 -9.18 -1.15 10.73
CA TYR A 55 -8.54 -0.37 11.81
C TYR A 55 -9.17 1.02 12.00
N GLY A 56 -10.37 1.27 11.48
CA GLY A 56 -11.08 2.54 11.64
C GLY A 56 -10.62 3.65 10.70
N TYR A 57 -9.76 3.32 9.72
CA TYR A 57 -9.46 4.22 8.61
C TYR A 57 -10.60 4.26 7.59
N ASP A 58 -11.68 3.50 7.77
CA ASP A 58 -12.91 3.67 6.98
C ASP A 58 -13.43 5.12 7.08
N LYS A 59 -13.34 5.73 8.26
CA LYS A 59 -13.68 7.14 8.49
C LYS A 59 -12.74 8.06 7.75
N ILE A 60 -11.44 7.75 7.73
CA ILE A 60 -10.43 8.57 7.04
C ILE A 60 -10.58 8.43 5.52
N LEU A 61 -10.86 7.23 5.01
CA LEU A 61 -11.19 6.98 3.60
C LEU A 61 -12.54 7.63 3.20
N ARG A 62 -13.51 7.72 4.10
CA ARG A 62 -14.76 8.48 3.89
C ARG A 62 -14.55 10.00 3.90
N VAL A 63 -13.61 10.48 4.72
CA VAL A 63 -13.21 11.90 4.78
C VAL A 63 -12.35 12.28 3.58
N ALA A 64 -11.53 11.34 3.11
CA ALA A 64 -10.74 11.42 1.90
C ALA A 64 -11.62 11.73 0.69
N GLY A 65 -12.88 11.26 0.68
CA GLY A 65 -13.99 11.89 -0.02
C GLY A 65 -14.98 10.89 -0.60
N ARG A 66 -15.94 11.39 -1.39
CA ARG A 66 -17.02 10.56 -1.95
C ARG A 66 -16.65 9.96 -3.30
N HIS A 67 -15.61 10.51 -3.93
CA HIS A 67 -15.11 10.10 -5.23
C HIS A 67 -13.64 9.72 -5.15
N PHE A 68 -13.21 8.83 -6.04
CA PHE A 68 -11.81 8.35 -6.09
C PHE A 68 -10.79 9.48 -6.21
N ARG A 69 -11.13 10.57 -6.92
CA ARG A 69 -10.28 11.77 -7.01
C ARG A 69 -9.98 12.40 -5.65
N ASP A 70 -10.98 12.44 -4.77
CA ASP A 70 -10.86 13.12 -3.50
C ASP A 70 -9.85 12.33 -2.64
N PHE A 71 -9.89 10.99 -2.75
CA PHE A 71 -8.88 10.11 -2.17
C PHE A 71 -7.47 10.39 -2.70
N LEU A 72 -7.30 10.54 -4.02
CA LEU A 72 -5.98 10.88 -4.61
C LEU A 72 -5.43 12.20 -4.06
N HIS A 73 -6.26 13.20 -3.82
CA HIS A 73 -5.84 14.48 -3.26
C HIS A 73 -5.55 14.45 -1.76
N SER A 74 -6.10 13.48 -1.02
CA SER A 74 -6.03 13.41 0.44
C SER A 74 -5.09 12.32 0.96
N ILE A 75 -4.65 11.38 0.11
CA ILE A 75 -3.79 10.27 0.51
C ILE A 75 -2.45 10.75 1.11
N ASP A 76 -1.90 11.85 0.61
CA ASP A 76 -0.66 12.43 1.14
C ASP A 76 -0.86 12.95 2.58
N GLN A 77 -2.02 13.54 2.88
CA GLN A 77 -2.35 13.99 4.24
C GLN A 77 -2.55 12.80 5.18
N LEU A 78 -3.17 11.72 4.68
CA LEU A 78 -3.30 10.48 5.43
C LEU A 78 -1.93 9.91 5.78
N HIS A 79 -1.01 9.84 4.81
CA HIS A 79 0.36 9.40 5.05
C HIS A 79 1.09 10.30 6.05
N ASP A 80 0.92 11.61 5.97
CA ASP A 80 1.52 12.54 6.94
C ASP A 80 0.99 12.30 8.36
N SER A 81 -0.32 12.12 8.52
CA SER A 81 -0.93 11.77 9.82
C SER A 81 -0.42 10.44 10.38
N ASN A 82 -0.08 9.49 9.53
CA ASN A 82 0.47 8.20 9.95
C ASN A 82 1.92 8.30 10.43
N ARG A 83 2.67 9.38 10.14
CA ARG A 83 4.04 9.57 10.65
C ARG A 83 4.12 9.61 12.17
N PHE A 84 3.05 10.03 12.86
CA PHE A 84 3.01 10.01 14.33
C PHE A 84 3.09 8.58 14.88
N SER A 85 2.37 7.64 14.26
CA SER A 85 2.38 6.22 14.64
C SER A 85 3.55 5.45 14.02
N PHE A 86 3.98 5.86 12.82
CA PHE A 86 5.03 5.21 12.03
C PHE A 86 6.13 6.22 11.67
N PRO A 87 6.98 6.63 12.61
CA PRO A 87 7.95 7.72 12.40
C PRO A 87 9.03 7.42 11.36
N LYS A 88 9.24 6.14 11.04
CA LYS A 88 10.21 5.68 10.03
C LYS A 88 9.56 5.37 8.67
N MET A 89 8.26 5.64 8.51
CA MET A 89 7.55 5.39 7.26
C MET A 89 8.07 6.31 6.16
N LYS A 90 8.45 5.71 5.03
CA LYS A 90 8.67 6.41 3.77
C LYS A 90 7.36 6.34 2.99
N SER A 91 6.58 7.41 2.98
CA SER A 91 5.36 7.42 2.17
C SER A 91 5.66 7.82 0.74
N PRO A 92 4.96 7.23 -0.24
CA PRO A 92 4.89 7.79 -1.58
C PRO A 92 4.21 9.17 -1.53
N LEU A 93 4.49 9.99 -2.54
CA LEU A 93 3.80 11.24 -2.81
C LEU A 93 3.00 11.12 -4.10
N PHE A 94 1.70 11.42 -4.03
CA PHE A 94 0.79 11.36 -5.17
C PHE A 94 0.41 12.77 -5.63
N HIS A 95 0.90 13.16 -6.80
CA HIS A 95 0.55 14.44 -7.41
C HIS A 95 -0.33 14.25 -8.64
N VAL A 96 -1.60 14.63 -8.54
CA VAL A 96 -2.54 14.67 -9.65
C VAL A 96 -2.22 15.90 -10.51
N THR A 97 -1.79 15.68 -11.76
CA THR A 97 -1.40 16.76 -12.69
C THR A 97 -2.51 17.18 -13.64
N ASP A 98 -3.44 16.27 -13.94
CA ASP A 98 -4.57 16.51 -14.85
C ASP A 98 -5.74 15.60 -14.46
N GLU A 99 -6.97 16.08 -14.61
CA GLU A 99 -8.20 15.34 -14.31
C GLU A 99 -9.32 15.77 -15.27
N ASP A 100 -10.01 14.79 -15.84
CA ASP A 100 -11.20 14.99 -16.66
C ASP A 100 -12.29 13.93 -16.33
N GLU A 101 -13.35 13.91 -17.13
CA GLU A 101 -14.45 12.94 -16.96
C GLU A 101 -14.05 11.47 -17.23
N ASN A 102 -12.90 11.24 -17.89
CA ASN A 102 -12.39 9.92 -18.24
C ASN A 102 -11.36 9.39 -17.22
N GLY A 103 -10.77 10.26 -16.41
CA GLY A 103 -9.86 9.85 -15.34
C GLY A 103 -8.93 10.95 -14.83
N ALA A 104 -7.82 10.52 -14.23
CA ALA A 104 -6.81 11.42 -13.70
C ALA A 104 -5.41 10.93 -14.05
N VAL A 105 -4.51 11.87 -14.36
CA VAL A 105 -3.08 11.61 -14.52
C VAL A 105 -2.40 11.89 -13.19
N CYS A 106 -1.90 10.84 -12.55
CA CYS A 106 -1.18 10.94 -11.30
C CYS A 106 0.30 10.61 -11.49
N ARG A 107 1.17 11.47 -10.97
CA ARG A 107 2.59 11.18 -10.81
C ARG A 107 2.86 10.66 -9.40
N ASN A 108 3.64 9.59 -9.32
CA ASN A 108 4.20 9.11 -8.07
C ASN A 108 5.67 9.52 -8.02
N THR A 109 6.05 10.25 -6.98
CA THR A 109 7.44 10.55 -6.65
C THR A 109 7.78 9.88 -5.32
N LEU A 110 8.83 9.05 -5.33
CA LEU A 110 9.44 8.45 -4.14
C LEU A 110 10.55 9.33 -3.58
#